data_AF-A0A524A365-F1
#
_entry.id   AF-A0A524A365-F1
#
_cell.length_a   1.000
_cell.length_b   1.000
_cell.length_c   1.000
_cell.angle_alpha   90.00
_cell.angle_beta   90.00
_cell.angle_gamma   90.00
#
_symmetry.space_group_name_H-M   'P 1'
#
loop_
_entity.id
_entity.type
_entity.pdbx_description
1 polymer ?
#
loop_
_entity_poly.entity_id
_entity_poly.type
_entity_poly.pdbx_seq_one_letter_code
_entity_poly.pdbx_strand_id
1 'polypeptide(L)'
;MLGRRELTSEDVRRLVFDSIGLIAEAQEMLDLPICPNLDHTRDILANGKFFARPLLYNTIGAYHMAYGAFDPPASITLDSRIPFCDRPLNIPEVPETLAYYTATHEVIHADDHLGGDNMFTATRDHILCDHMDKLAKGMDIIEGRDDRCGIGTYEDLACLWAMQYVDMITHYRAYVVLRHSGYPKLDFVWDRMQNDFFPPSLLTTIEMEKDARYVFDDIIGQMGKYCLIDALKESSSIRERAACRYTV
;
A
#
# COMPACT_ATOMS: atom_id res chain seq x y z
N MET A 1 -13.62 -9.73 31.24
CA MET A 1 -12.26 -9.24 30.97
C MET A 1 -11.81 -9.85 29.65
N LEU A 2 -11.98 -9.14 28.54
CA LEU A 2 -11.44 -9.58 27.24
C LEU A 2 -10.01 -9.05 27.17
N GLY A 3 -9.07 -9.92 27.52
CA GLY A 3 -7.67 -9.60 27.72
C GLY A 3 -6.97 -9.23 26.42
N ARG A 4 -6.13 -8.18 26.52
CA ARG A 4 -5.09 -7.80 25.56
C ARG A 4 -4.25 -9.03 25.20
N ARG A 5 -4.15 -9.40 23.91
CA ARG A 5 -3.28 -10.49 23.45
C ARG A 5 -2.45 -10.01 22.27
N GLU A 6 -1.15 -9.84 22.48
CA GLU A 6 -0.16 -9.61 21.42
C GLU A 6 -0.20 -10.72 20.36
N LEU A 7 0.14 -10.37 19.11
CA LEU A 7 0.29 -11.38 18.07
C LEU A 7 1.46 -12.29 18.40
N THR A 8 1.27 -13.58 18.12
CA THR A 8 2.34 -14.58 18.10
C THR A 8 2.77 -14.88 16.66
N SER A 9 3.93 -15.50 16.46
CA SER A 9 4.35 -15.99 15.14
C SER A 9 3.32 -16.91 14.48
N GLU A 10 2.57 -17.69 15.27
CA GLU A 10 1.50 -18.54 14.75
C GLU A 10 0.30 -17.72 14.28
N ASP A 11 -0.05 -16.65 15.01
CA ASP A 11 -1.11 -15.72 14.57
C ASP A 11 -0.72 -15.04 13.25
N VAL A 12 0.56 -14.67 13.09
CA VAL A 12 1.08 -14.10 11.84
C VAL A 12 0.98 -15.11 10.69
N ARG A 13 1.42 -16.36 10.92
CA ARG A 13 1.29 -17.43 9.92
C ARG A 13 -0.16 -17.61 9.49
N ARG A 14 -1.08 -17.72 10.45
CA ARG A 14 -2.51 -17.85 10.18
C ARG A 14 -3.04 -16.66 9.37
N LEU A 15 -2.78 -15.43 9.81
CA LEU A 15 -3.22 -14.21 9.12
C LEU A 15 -2.72 -14.15 7.67
N VAL A 16 -1.48 -14.57 7.41
CA VAL A 16 -0.91 -14.63 6.06
C VAL A 16 -1.69 -15.61 5.18
N PHE A 17 -1.92 -16.84 5.63
CA PHE A 17 -2.65 -17.83 4.83
C PHE A 17 -4.14 -17.52 4.67
N ASP A 18 -4.76 -16.93 5.71
CA ASP A 18 -6.11 -16.41 5.60
C ASP A 18 -6.16 -15.30 4.55
N SER A 19 -5.18 -14.38 4.55
CA SER A 19 -5.09 -13.29 3.55
C SER A 19 -4.90 -13.81 2.13
N ILE A 20 -4.10 -14.87 1.93
CA ILE A 20 -4.00 -15.54 0.62
C ILE A 20 -5.37 -16.07 0.16
N GLY A 21 -6.17 -16.63 1.07
CA GLY A 21 -7.54 -17.06 0.79
C GLY A 21 -8.45 -15.91 0.38
N LEU A 22 -8.43 -14.81 1.16
CA LEU A 22 -9.21 -13.60 0.88
C LEU A 22 -8.85 -12.97 -0.47
N ILE A 23 -7.54 -12.91 -0.80
CA ILE A 23 -7.06 -12.39 -2.09
C ILE A 23 -7.57 -13.27 -3.22
N ALA A 24 -7.46 -14.60 -3.10
CA ALA A 24 -7.91 -15.53 -4.12
C ALA A 24 -9.41 -15.38 -4.40
N GLU A 25 -10.23 -15.33 -3.34
CA GLU A 25 -11.68 -15.13 -3.45
C GLU A 25 -12.01 -13.79 -4.10
N ALA A 26 -11.43 -12.68 -3.62
CA ALA A 26 -11.69 -11.36 -4.18
C ALA A 26 -11.25 -11.25 -5.66
N GLN A 27 -10.10 -11.82 -6.02
CA GLN A 27 -9.60 -11.85 -7.39
C GLN A 27 -10.55 -12.61 -8.33
N GLU A 28 -11.03 -13.78 -7.91
CA GLU A 28 -11.98 -14.58 -8.69
C GLU A 28 -13.34 -13.89 -8.81
N MET A 29 -13.90 -13.41 -7.70
CA MET A 29 -15.26 -12.86 -7.64
C MET A 29 -15.37 -11.48 -8.29
N LEU A 30 -14.32 -10.67 -8.23
CA LEU A 30 -14.29 -9.34 -8.85
C LEU A 30 -13.78 -9.35 -10.28
N ASP A 31 -13.13 -10.45 -10.72
CA ASP A 31 -12.46 -10.54 -12.02
C ASP A 31 -11.40 -9.42 -12.16
N LEU A 32 -10.52 -9.30 -11.15
CA LEU A 32 -9.48 -8.28 -11.04
C LEU A 32 -8.11 -8.90 -10.76
N PRO A 33 -7.01 -8.45 -11.40
CA PRO A 33 -5.67 -8.99 -11.20
C PRO A 33 -5.00 -8.42 -9.93
N ILE A 34 -5.47 -8.84 -8.75
CA ILE A 34 -4.98 -8.37 -7.44
C ILE A 34 -3.57 -8.89 -7.17
N CYS A 35 -3.38 -10.21 -7.27
CA CYS A 35 -2.09 -10.90 -7.11
C CYS A 35 -1.97 -11.94 -8.25
N PRO A 36 -1.38 -11.56 -9.39
CA PRO A 36 -1.29 -12.45 -10.55
C PRO A 36 -0.46 -13.73 -10.29
N ASN A 37 0.45 -13.70 -9.30
CA ASN A 37 1.34 -14.83 -9.01
C ASN A 37 0.93 -15.61 -7.75
N LEU A 38 -0.32 -15.45 -7.29
CA LEU A 38 -0.75 -15.84 -5.93
C LEU A 38 -0.49 -17.32 -5.59
N ASP A 39 -0.66 -18.23 -6.55
CA ASP A 39 -0.39 -19.66 -6.32
C ASP A 39 1.10 -19.91 -6.06
N HIS A 40 1.98 -19.27 -6.82
CA HIS A 40 3.42 -19.35 -6.58
C HIS A 40 3.81 -18.68 -5.26
N THR A 41 3.20 -17.53 -4.96
CA THR A 41 3.36 -16.82 -3.70
C THR A 41 2.96 -17.68 -2.50
N ARG A 42 1.86 -18.43 -2.60
CA ARG A 42 1.44 -19.41 -1.59
C ARG A 42 2.48 -20.49 -1.36
N ASP A 43 3.03 -21.07 -2.43
CA ASP A 43 4.03 -22.15 -2.34
C ASP A 43 5.34 -21.68 -1.69
N ILE A 44 5.78 -20.47 -2.02
CA ILE A 44 6.97 -19.86 -1.42
C ILE A 44 6.74 -19.56 0.06
N LEU A 45 5.61 -18.93 0.40
CA LEU A 45 5.27 -18.59 1.79
C LEU A 45 4.98 -19.83 2.66
N ALA A 46 4.54 -20.96 2.09
CA ALA A 46 4.38 -22.23 2.82
C ALA A 46 5.65 -22.64 3.58
N ASN A 47 6.80 -22.39 2.97
CA ASN A 47 8.13 -22.68 3.49
C ASN A 47 8.79 -21.45 4.16
N GLY A 48 8.04 -20.35 4.26
CA GLY A 48 8.47 -19.07 4.80
C GLY A 48 8.60 -19.05 6.33
N LYS A 49 9.08 -17.90 6.83
CA LYS A 49 9.20 -17.64 8.27
C LYS A 49 8.29 -16.51 8.70
N PHE A 50 7.63 -16.68 9.83
CA PHE A 50 6.63 -15.75 10.34
C PHE A 50 7.03 -15.24 11.72
N PHE A 51 7.07 -13.92 11.88
CA PHE A 51 7.53 -13.28 13.10
C PHE A 51 6.48 -12.30 13.60
N ALA A 52 6.17 -12.40 14.89
CA ALA A 52 5.52 -11.32 15.62
C ALA A 52 6.55 -10.69 16.55
N ARG A 53 6.98 -9.47 16.25
CA ARG A 53 7.96 -8.73 17.08
C ARG A 53 7.68 -7.24 17.04
N PRO A 54 7.99 -6.48 18.10
CA PRO A 54 7.89 -5.02 18.07
C PRO A 54 8.70 -4.45 16.91
N LEU A 55 8.06 -3.68 16.03
CA LEU A 55 8.77 -2.93 15.01
C LEU A 55 9.23 -1.60 15.60
N LEU A 56 10.53 -1.30 15.49
CA LEU A 56 11.08 -0.03 15.98
C LEU A 56 10.73 1.05 14.97
N TYR A 57 9.73 1.87 15.30
CA TYR A 57 9.43 3.10 14.57
C TYR A 57 10.51 4.11 14.93
N ASN A 58 11.65 4.08 14.23
CA ASN A 58 12.55 5.22 14.28
C ASN A 58 11.83 6.39 13.63
N THR A 59 11.53 7.39 14.46
CA THR A 59 11.16 8.75 14.06
C THR A 59 12.04 9.21 12.90
N ILE A 60 11.40 9.74 11.85
CA ILE A 60 11.92 10.22 10.54
C ILE A 60 11.67 9.21 9.40
N GLY A 61 10.42 9.20 8.90
CA GLY A 61 10.03 8.53 7.66
C GLY A 61 8.51 8.56 7.47
N ALA A 62 8.02 8.94 6.29
CA ALA A 62 6.62 9.29 5.99
C ALA A 62 5.60 8.11 5.99
N TYR A 63 5.88 7.00 6.69
CA TYR A 63 5.11 5.75 6.62
C TYR A 63 4.72 5.23 8.00
N HIS A 64 3.93 6.02 8.73
CA HIS A 64 3.55 5.73 10.11
C HIS A 64 2.40 4.71 10.28
N MET A 65 2.22 3.78 9.33
CA MET A 65 1.41 2.55 9.51
C MET A 65 2.08 1.28 8.96
N ALA A 66 3.42 1.21 8.94
CA ALA A 66 4.15 -0.02 8.67
C ALA A 66 4.07 -0.98 9.88
N TYR A 67 2.91 -1.63 10.06
CA TYR A 67 2.74 -2.71 11.05
C TYR A 67 3.26 -4.05 10.54
N GLY A 68 3.83 -4.09 9.34
CA GLY A 68 4.31 -5.27 8.66
C GLY A 68 5.59 -4.99 7.89
N ALA A 69 6.32 -6.06 7.61
CA ALA A 69 7.45 -6.06 6.70
C ALA A 69 7.56 -7.45 6.05
N PHE A 70 7.59 -7.47 4.73
CA PHE A 70 8.04 -8.59 3.93
C PHE A 70 9.57 -8.51 3.74
N ASP A 71 10.26 -9.57 4.17
CA ASP A 71 11.68 -9.79 3.96
C ASP A 71 11.83 -10.93 2.93
N PRO A 72 12.26 -10.64 1.69
CA PRO A 72 12.51 -11.66 0.68
C PRO A 72 13.47 -12.77 1.17
N PRO A 73 13.29 -14.02 0.70
CA PRO A 73 12.33 -14.43 -0.33
C PRO A 73 10.94 -14.80 0.20
N ALA A 74 10.76 -14.98 1.51
CA ALA A 74 9.54 -15.64 2.05
C ALA A 74 9.27 -15.35 3.53
N SER A 75 9.79 -14.27 4.10
CA SER A 75 9.58 -13.98 5.52
C SER A 75 8.63 -12.80 5.70
N ILE A 76 7.63 -12.94 6.58
CA ILE A 76 6.72 -11.85 6.92
C ILE A 76 6.82 -11.60 8.42
N THR A 77 7.12 -10.37 8.78
CA THR A 77 7.09 -9.87 10.15
C THR A 77 5.88 -8.95 10.31
N LEU A 78 5.05 -9.16 11.33
CA LEU A 78 4.08 -8.16 11.78
C LEU A 78 4.48 -7.62 13.15
N ASP A 79 4.15 -6.35 13.43
CA ASP A 79 4.35 -5.78 14.77
C ASP A 79 3.52 -6.58 15.77
N SER A 80 4.16 -7.18 16.78
CA SER A 80 3.41 -7.93 17.81
C SER A 80 2.38 -7.08 18.55
N ARG A 81 2.50 -5.74 18.44
CA ARG A 81 1.69 -4.72 19.10
C ARG A 81 0.70 -4.00 18.16
N ILE A 82 0.46 -4.45 16.91
CA ILE A 82 -0.53 -3.86 15.94
C ILE A 82 -1.62 -3.14 16.73
N PRO A 83 -1.79 -1.81 16.58
CA PRO A 83 -2.11 -0.89 17.64
C PRO A 83 -3.18 -1.48 18.54
N PHE A 84 -2.71 -1.99 19.67
CA PHE A 84 -3.43 -1.77 20.89
C PHE A 84 -3.53 -0.27 20.99
N CYS A 85 -4.72 0.22 20.67
CA CYS A 85 -5.06 1.61 20.80
C CYS A 85 -4.68 1.98 22.25
N ASP A 86 -3.58 2.73 22.44
CA ASP A 86 -3.08 3.17 23.76
C ASP A 86 -4.16 3.96 24.53
N ARG A 87 -5.23 4.33 23.83
CA ARG A 87 -6.58 4.51 24.34
C ARG A 87 -7.48 3.51 23.63
N PRO A 88 -8.13 2.53 24.28
CA PRO A 88 -9.11 1.71 23.60
C PRO A 88 -10.16 2.66 23.02
N LEU A 89 -10.11 2.85 21.70
CA LEU A 89 -11.34 3.10 20.98
C LEU A 89 -12.21 1.92 21.40
N ASN A 90 -13.41 2.16 21.95
CA ASN A 90 -14.36 1.11 22.28
C ASN A 90 -14.92 0.46 21.00
N ILE A 91 -14.04 0.07 20.08
CA ILE A 91 -14.30 -0.47 18.76
C ILE A 91 -13.43 -1.73 18.64
N PRO A 92 -13.88 -2.86 19.20
CA PRO A 92 -13.11 -4.10 19.27
C PRO A 92 -12.71 -4.67 17.90
N GLU A 93 -13.36 -4.23 16.82
CA GLU A 93 -13.15 -4.72 15.45
C GLU A 93 -11.91 -4.12 14.76
N VAL A 94 -11.41 -2.97 15.23
CA VAL A 94 -10.30 -2.25 14.59
C VAL A 94 -8.98 -3.04 14.64
N PRO A 95 -8.55 -3.60 15.80
CA PRO A 95 -7.28 -4.34 15.86
C PRO A 95 -7.24 -5.54 14.93
N GLU A 96 -8.34 -6.30 14.85
CA GLU A 96 -8.43 -7.45 13.95
C GLU A 96 -8.37 -7.02 12.49
N THR A 97 -9.16 -6.01 12.11
CA THR A 97 -9.16 -5.48 10.73
C THR A 97 -7.79 -4.96 10.33
N LEU A 98 -7.09 -4.29 11.23
CA LEU A 98 -5.74 -3.81 10.96
C LEU A 98 -4.71 -4.95 10.84
N ALA A 99 -4.87 -6.02 11.62
CA ALA A 99 -4.02 -7.20 11.50
C ALA A 99 -4.19 -7.88 10.14
N TYR A 100 -5.43 -8.05 9.68
CA TYR A 100 -5.71 -8.55 8.32
C TYR A 100 -5.26 -7.59 7.23
N TYR A 101 -5.46 -6.28 7.42
CA TYR A 101 -4.94 -5.25 6.50
C TYR A 101 -3.44 -5.38 6.31
N THR A 102 -2.71 -5.45 7.41
CA THR A 102 -1.26 -5.54 7.38
C THR A 102 -0.79 -6.86 6.78
N ALA A 103 -1.40 -7.99 7.16
CA ALA A 103 -1.03 -9.29 6.58
C ALA A 103 -1.32 -9.35 5.07
N THR A 104 -2.47 -8.84 4.63
CA THR A 104 -2.85 -8.76 3.21
C THR A 104 -1.86 -7.90 2.43
N HIS A 105 -1.47 -6.75 3.01
CA HIS A 105 -0.48 -5.85 2.43
C HIS A 105 0.88 -6.54 2.19
N GLU A 106 1.41 -7.23 3.20
CA GLU A 106 2.70 -7.93 3.07
C GLU A 106 2.63 -9.14 2.12
N VAL A 107 1.48 -9.81 2.01
CA VAL A 107 1.29 -10.88 1.01
C VAL A 107 1.33 -10.30 -0.41
N ILE A 108 0.75 -9.13 -0.63
CA ILE A 108 0.80 -8.46 -1.93
C ILE A 108 2.23 -8.03 -2.26
N HIS A 109 2.99 -7.51 -1.29
CA HIS A 109 4.43 -7.22 -1.46
C HIS A 109 5.23 -8.47 -1.83
N ALA A 110 4.92 -9.62 -1.21
CA ALA A 110 5.54 -10.89 -1.57
C ALA A 110 5.22 -11.31 -3.02
N ASP A 111 3.98 -11.12 -3.46
CA ASP A 111 3.55 -11.44 -4.83
C ASP A 111 4.25 -10.57 -5.88
N ASP A 112 4.35 -9.26 -5.62
CA ASP A 112 5.03 -8.32 -6.51
C ASP A 112 6.52 -8.64 -6.64
N HIS A 113 7.17 -8.97 -5.53
CA HIS A 113 8.58 -9.34 -5.52
C HIS A 113 8.84 -10.61 -6.33
N LEU A 114 7.99 -11.64 -6.17
CA LEU A 114 8.05 -12.86 -6.98
C LEU A 114 7.74 -12.60 -8.46
N GLY A 115 6.90 -11.61 -8.73
CA GLY A 115 6.65 -11.08 -10.08
C GLY A 115 7.82 -10.29 -10.67
N GLY A 116 8.90 -10.05 -9.91
CA GLY A 116 10.11 -9.37 -10.37
C GLY A 116 10.10 -7.86 -10.17
N ASP A 117 9.22 -7.33 -9.31
CA ASP A 117 9.14 -5.89 -9.01
C ASP A 117 8.95 -5.02 -10.28
N ASN A 118 8.22 -5.55 -11.28
CA ASN A 118 8.04 -4.91 -12.58
C ASN A 118 7.40 -3.52 -12.48
N MET A 119 6.47 -3.33 -11.53
CA MET A 119 5.83 -2.04 -11.32
C MET A 119 6.82 -0.99 -10.83
N PHE A 120 7.70 -1.35 -9.87
CA PHE A 120 8.73 -0.46 -9.37
C PHE A 120 9.67 -0.03 -10.49
N THR A 121 10.23 -1.00 -11.23
CA THR A 121 11.19 -0.75 -12.30
C THR A 121 10.58 0.10 -13.42
N ALA A 122 9.40 -0.29 -13.92
CA ALA A 122 8.71 0.44 -14.99
C ALA A 122 8.30 1.86 -14.56
N THR A 123 7.84 2.04 -13.32
CA THR A 123 7.47 3.37 -12.79
C THR A 123 8.68 4.27 -12.66
N ARG A 124 9.80 3.76 -12.12
CA ARG A 124 11.05 4.51 -12.00
C ARG A 124 11.53 4.96 -13.38
N ASP A 125 11.54 4.06 -14.35
CA ASP A 125 12.01 4.35 -15.70
C ASP A 125 11.11 5.39 -16.39
N HIS A 126 9.78 5.28 -16.23
CA HIS A 126 8.82 6.29 -16.71
C HIS A 126 9.08 7.68 -16.10
N ILE A 127 9.31 7.75 -14.79
CA ILE A 127 9.60 9.02 -14.11
C ILE A 127 10.88 9.67 -14.66
N LEU A 128 11.94 8.86 -14.85
CA LEU A 128 13.22 9.33 -15.40
C LEU A 128 13.14 9.74 -16.87
N CYS A 129 12.28 9.10 -17.67
CA CYS A 129 12.13 9.43 -19.08
C CYS A 129 11.21 10.64 -19.30
N ASP A 130 10.06 10.67 -18.64
CA ASP A 130 8.94 11.55 -19.03
C ASP A 130 8.73 12.73 -18.07
N HIS A 131 9.31 12.68 -16.86
CA HIS A 131 9.05 13.66 -15.79
C HIS A 131 10.32 14.32 -15.25
N MET A 132 11.36 14.45 -16.09
CA MET A 132 12.61 15.13 -15.71
C MET A 132 12.41 16.57 -15.22
N ASP A 133 11.43 17.31 -15.77
CA ASP A 133 11.12 18.67 -15.30
C ASP A 133 10.62 18.69 -13.85
N LYS A 134 9.94 17.62 -13.42
CA LYS A 134 9.44 17.46 -12.04
C LYS A 134 10.54 17.01 -11.11
N LEU A 135 11.41 16.10 -11.56
CA LEU A 135 12.59 15.69 -10.81
C LEU A 135 13.53 16.87 -10.54
N ALA A 136 13.78 17.72 -11.55
CA ALA A 136 14.57 18.94 -11.39
C ALA A 136 14.01 19.84 -10.27
N LYS A 137 12.70 20.14 -10.33
CA LYS A 137 12.03 20.93 -9.29
C LYS A 137 12.07 20.27 -7.91
N GLY A 138 11.94 18.95 -7.85
CA GLY A 138 12.03 18.20 -6.60
C GLY A 138 13.42 18.30 -5.97
N MET A 139 14.47 18.14 -6.78
CA MET A 139 15.84 18.30 -6.32
C MET A 139 16.14 19.72 -5.86
N ASP A 140 15.69 20.76 -6.58
CA ASP A 140 15.85 22.16 -6.16
C ASP A 140 15.26 22.40 -4.75
N ILE A 141 14.13 21.77 -4.43
CA ILE A 141 13.50 21.84 -3.10
C ILE A 141 14.34 21.12 -2.04
N ILE A 142 14.90 19.95 -2.37
CA ILE A 142 15.71 19.14 -1.45
C ILE A 142 17.05 19.81 -1.16
N GLU A 143 17.73 20.32 -2.18
CA GLU A 143 19.01 21.03 -2.06
C GLU A 143 18.89 22.33 -1.26
N GLY A 144 17.71 22.95 -1.27
CA GLY A 144 17.39 24.13 -0.47
C GLY A 144 17.15 23.88 1.02
N ARG A 145 17.22 22.64 1.51
CA ARG A 145 17.00 22.29 2.93
C ARG A 145 18.29 21.81 3.63
N ASP A 146 18.47 22.22 4.88
CA ASP A 146 19.65 21.86 5.71
C ASP A 146 19.63 20.38 6.17
N ASP A 147 18.48 19.71 6.12
CA ASP A 147 18.31 18.30 6.46
C ASP A 147 18.35 17.42 5.20
N ARG A 148 19.55 17.23 4.63
CA ARG A 148 19.71 16.36 3.46
C ARG A 148 19.22 14.94 3.77
N CYS A 149 18.07 14.58 3.23
CA CYS A 149 17.41 13.30 3.45
C CYS A 149 17.98 12.19 2.56
N GLY A 150 19.31 11.98 2.51
CA GLY A 150 19.93 10.87 1.76
C GLY A 150 19.69 10.82 0.23
N ILE A 151 18.87 11.71 -0.33
CA ILE A 151 18.58 11.83 -1.77
C ILE A 151 19.64 12.75 -2.38
N GLY A 152 20.53 12.20 -3.20
CA GLY A 152 21.63 12.94 -3.82
C GLY A 152 21.50 13.10 -5.34
N THR A 153 20.64 12.31 -5.98
CA THR A 153 20.52 12.25 -7.43
C THR A 153 19.05 12.20 -7.88
N TYR A 154 18.81 12.49 -9.17
CA TYR A 154 17.50 12.28 -9.78
C TYR A 154 17.05 10.83 -9.72
N GLU A 155 17.99 9.88 -9.79
CA GLU A 155 17.69 8.45 -9.66
C GLU A 155 17.21 8.10 -8.25
N ASP A 156 17.84 8.65 -7.20
CA ASP A 156 17.41 8.45 -5.81
C ASP A 156 15.98 8.97 -5.61
N LEU A 157 15.69 10.16 -6.15
CA LEU A 157 14.36 10.76 -6.05
C LEU A 157 13.31 9.97 -6.84
N ALA A 158 13.65 9.52 -8.05
CA ALA A 158 12.78 8.67 -8.86
C ALA A 158 12.51 7.32 -8.18
N CYS A 159 13.53 6.71 -7.55
CA CYS A 159 13.35 5.48 -6.77
C CYS A 159 12.40 5.71 -5.60
N LEU A 160 12.54 6.82 -4.86
CA LEU A 160 11.63 7.14 -3.76
C LEU A 160 10.18 7.30 -4.24
N TRP A 161 9.97 8.04 -5.34
CA TRP A 161 8.63 8.24 -5.90
C TRP A 161 8.03 6.95 -6.47
N ALA A 162 8.86 6.09 -7.08
CA ALA A 162 8.43 4.77 -7.54
C ALA A 162 8.03 3.87 -6.37
N MET A 163 8.79 3.85 -5.27
CA MET A 163 8.42 3.11 -4.05
C MET A 163 7.09 3.62 -3.48
N GLN A 164 6.91 4.95 -3.42
CA GLN A 164 5.65 5.56 -2.96
C GLN A 164 4.45 5.16 -3.83
N TYR A 165 4.65 5.08 -5.14
CA TYR A 165 3.61 4.68 -6.08
C TYR A 165 3.22 3.20 -5.92
N VAL A 166 4.21 2.32 -5.83
CA VAL A 166 3.99 0.88 -5.61
C VAL A 166 3.25 0.66 -4.30
N ASP A 167 3.69 1.30 -3.21
CA ASP A 167 3.07 1.15 -1.89
C ASP A 167 1.62 1.68 -1.88
N MET A 168 1.35 2.80 -2.55
CA MET A 168 -0.03 3.30 -2.75
C MET A 168 -0.92 2.26 -3.45
N ILE A 169 -0.39 1.58 -4.47
CA ILE A 169 -1.11 0.52 -5.19
C ILE A 169 -1.29 -0.73 -4.32
N THR A 170 -0.28 -1.12 -3.56
CA THR A 170 -0.37 -2.24 -2.60
C THR A 170 -1.44 -1.98 -1.55
N HIS A 171 -1.49 -0.77 -0.98
CA HIS A 171 -2.56 -0.34 -0.08
C HIS A 171 -3.94 -0.44 -0.74
N TYR A 172 -4.09 0.08 -1.97
CA TYR A 172 -5.37 0.01 -2.69
C TYR A 172 -5.82 -1.42 -2.96
N ARG A 173 -4.91 -2.31 -3.39
CA ARG A 173 -5.22 -3.74 -3.58
C ARG A 173 -5.65 -4.40 -2.28
N ALA A 174 -4.95 -4.15 -1.17
CA ALA A 174 -5.35 -4.68 0.14
C ALA A 174 -6.74 -4.16 0.57
N TYR A 175 -7.04 -2.88 0.32
CA TYR A 175 -8.34 -2.30 0.59
C TYR A 175 -9.45 -2.95 -0.23
N VAL A 176 -9.24 -3.18 -1.54
CA VAL A 176 -10.22 -3.84 -2.41
C VAL A 176 -10.55 -5.24 -1.90
N VAL A 177 -9.53 -6.03 -1.51
CA VAL A 177 -9.71 -7.39 -0.96
C VAL A 177 -10.56 -7.37 0.32
N LEU A 178 -10.19 -6.52 1.27
CA LEU A 178 -10.86 -6.48 2.57
C LEU A 178 -12.24 -5.84 2.49
N ARG A 179 -12.45 -4.89 1.58
CA ARG A 179 -13.75 -4.28 1.31
C ARG A 179 -14.70 -5.29 0.71
N HIS A 180 -14.23 -6.08 -0.25
CA HIS A 180 -15.01 -7.19 -0.83
C HIS A 180 -15.42 -8.20 0.24
N SER A 181 -14.48 -8.54 1.13
CA SER A 181 -14.69 -9.49 2.23
C SER A 181 -15.51 -8.93 3.40
N GLY A 182 -15.96 -7.66 3.33
CA GLY A 182 -16.83 -7.05 4.33
C GLY A 182 -16.18 -6.76 5.68
N TYR A 183 -14.87 -6.50 5.73
CA TYR A 183 -14.16 -6.26 6.99
C TYR A 183 -14.69 -5.02 7.73
N PRO A 184 -15.07 -5.16 9.01
CA PRO A 184 -15.65 -4.07 9.78
C PRO A 184 -14.64 -2.93 10.02
N LYS A 185 -15.09 -1.67 9.92
CA LYS A 185 -14.23 -0.50 10.20
C LYS A 185 -13.01 -0.39 9.27
N LEU A 186 -13.00 -1.07 8.12
CA LEU A 186 -11.96 -0.93 7.13
C LEU A 186 -11.80 0.52 6.66
N ASP A 187 -12.90 1.22 6.34
CA ASP A 187 -12.84 2.63 5.92
C ASP A 187 -12.22 3.54 6.99
N PHE A 188 -12.40 3.19 8.27
CA PHE A 188 -11.77 3.92 9.37
C PHE A 188 -10.26 3.71 9.44
N VAL A 189 -9.79 2.49 9.14
CA VAL A 189 -8.37 2.19 9.00
C VAL A 189 -7.82 2.93 7.78
N TRP A 190 -8.53 2.84 6.66
CA TRP A 190 -8.20 3.47 5.38
C TRP A 190 -8.04 4.99 5.47
N ASP A 191 -9.02 5.68 6.05
CA ASP A 191 -9.02 7.14 6.21
C ASP A 191 -7.90 7.64 7.13
N ARG A 192 -7.39 6.78 8.00
CA ARG A 192 -6.32 7.09 8.97
C ARG A 192 -4.93 6.77 8.45
N MET A 193 -4.82 6.23 7.24
CA MET A 193 -3.58 6.17 6.49
C MET A 193 -3.22 7.56 5.98
N GLN A 194 -2.97 8.48 6.91
CA GLN A 194 -2.40 9.78 6.58
C GLN A 194 -0.94 9.57 6.21
N ASN A 195 -0.67 9.56 4.91
CA ASN A 195 0.65 9.75 4.35
C ASN A 195 0.84 11.25 4.14
N ASP A 196 1.90 11.83 4.70
CA ASP A 196 2.24 13.25 4.55
C ASP A 196 2.59 13.64 3.10
N PHE A 197 2.56 12.71 2.14
CA PHE A 197 2.86 12.98 0.75
C PHE A 197 1.82 12.41 -0.25
N PHE A 198 1.33 11.17 -0.11
CA PHE A 198 0.41 10.54 -1.08
C PHE A 198 -0.62 9.61 -0.43
N PRO A 199 -1.86 10.05 -0.19
CA PRO A 199 -2.84 9.24 0.51
C PRO A 199 -3.43 8.19 -0.44
N PRO A 200 -3.62 6.94 0.01
CA PRO A 200 -4.29 5.90 -0.76
C PRO A 200 -5.71 6.29 -1.23
N SER A 201 -6.36 7.22 -0.52
CA SER A 201 -7.65 7.81 -0.91
C SER A 201 -7.65 8.53 -2.27
N LEU A 202 -6.47 8.79 -2.85
CA LEU A 202 -6.34 9.24 -4.22
C LEU A 202 -6.96 8.23 -5.19
N LEU A 203 -6.63 6.95 -5.04
CA LEU A 203 -7.12 5.89 -5.93
C LEU A 203 -8.61 5.62 -5.72
N THR A 204 -9.13 5.73 -4.50
CA THR A 204 -10.58 5.64 -4.27
C THR A 204 -11.34 6.83 -4.86
N THR A 205 -10.74 8.02 -4.90
CA THR A 205 -11.33 9.18 -5.59
C THR A 205 -11.47 8.92 -7.09
N ILE A 206 -10.45 8.31 -7.71
CA ILE A 206 -10.48 7.95 -9.13
C ILE A 206 -11.51 6.84 -9.36
N GLU A 207 -11.50 5.80 -8.52
CA GLU A 207 -12.46 4.70 -8.56
C GLU A 207 -13.92 5.21 -8.51
N MET A 208 -14.24 6.18 -7.64
CA MET A 208 -15.59 6.72 -7.54
C MET A 208 -16.11 7.34 -8.85
N GLU A 209 -15.22 7.85 -9.71
CA GLU A 209 -15.57 8.45 -11.01
C GLU A 209 -15.47 7.45 -12.17
N LYS A 210 -14.58 6.45 -12.07
CA LYS A 210 -14.14 5.59 -13.19
C LYS A 210 -14.33 4.09 -12.98
N ASP A 211 -14.76 3.69 -11.80
CA ASP A 211 -14.87 2.31 -11.31
C ASP A 211 -13.51 1.61 -11.07
N ALA A 212 -13.55 0.49 -10.34
CA ALA A 212 -12.36 -0.26 -9.93
C ALA A 212 -11.61 -0.86 -11.12
N ARG A 213 -12.32 -1.30 -12.18
CA ARG A 213 -11.70 -1.85 -13.39
C ARG A 213 -10.74 -0.85 -14.05
N TYR A 214 -11.08 0.44 -14.09
CA TYR A 214 -10.18 1.46 -14.60
C TYR A 214 -8.88 1.54 -13.79
N VAL A 215 -8.96 1.46 -12.45
CA VAL A 215 -7.76 1.48 -11.62
C VAL A 215 -6.89 0.23 -11.89
N PHE A 216 -7.48 -0.95 -12.03
CA PHE A 216 -6.72 -2.16 -12.32
C PHE A 216 -6.17 -2.23 -13.74
N ASP A 217 -6.96 -1.89 -14.75
CA ASP A 217 -6.56 -2.04 -16.15
C ASP A 217 -5.65 -0.90 -16.61
N ASP A 218 -6.00 0.35 -16.27
CA ASP A 218 -5.32 1.54 -16.79
C ASP A 218 -4.21 2.06 -15.87
N ILE A 219 -4.38 1.98 -14.55
CA ILE A 219 -3.37 2.51 -13.60
C ILE A 219 -2.37 1.42 -13.20
N ILE A 220 -2.86 0.22 -12.88
CA ILE A 220 -2.02 -0.92 -12.47
C ILE A 220 -1.52 -1.70 -13.69
N GLY A 221 -2.39 -2.00 -14.64
CA GLY A 221 -2.10 -2.84 -15.82
C GLY A 221 -1.19 -2.18 -16.85
N GLN A 222 -1.20 -0.85 -16.95
CA GLN A 222 -0.30 -0.09 -17.83
C GLN A 222 0.99 0.34 -17.11
N MET A 223 1.68 -0.62 -16.49
CA MET A 223 2.97 -0.40 -15.81
C MET A 223 3.93 0.39 -16.72
N GLY A 224 4.53 1.45 -16.17
CA GLY A 224 5.47 2.32 -16.90
C GLY A 224 4.83 3.29 -17.89
N LYS A 225 3.50 3.45 -17.86
CA LYS A 225 2.79 4.53 -18.59
C LYS A 225 2.00 5.45 -17.67
N TYR A 226 1.79 5.02 -16.44
CA TYR A 226 1.13 5.77 -15.38
C TYR A 226 2.03 5.75 -14.15
N CYS A 227 2.16 6.89 -13.48
CA CYS A 227 2.86 6.98 -12.20
C CYS A 227 2.13 7.91 -11.24
N LEU A 228 2.74 8.12 -10.09
CA LEU A 228 2.23 8.97 -9.02
C LEU A 228 1.88 10.39 -9.47
N ILE A 229 2.70 10.96 -10.36
CA ILE A 229 2.48 12.31 -10.91
C ILE A 229 1.19 12.36 -11.72
N ASP A 230 0.92 11.32 -12.50
CA ASP A 230 -0.27 11.22 -13.34
C ASP A 230 -1.53 10.97 -12.49
N ALA A 231 -1.40 10.13 -11.45
CA ALA A 231 -2.41 9.91 -10.42
C ALA A 231 -2.87 11.23 -9.76
N LEU A 232 -1.91 12.07 -9.38
CA LEU A 232 -2.19 13.38 -8.78
C LEU A 232 -2.90 14.31 -9.74
N LYS A 233 -2.41 14.42 -10.98
CA LYS A 233 -3.04 15.27 -12.01
C LYS A 233 -4.49 14.86 -12.25
N GLU A 234 -4.74 13.55 -12.36
CA GLU A 234 -6.08 13.03 -12.60
C GLU A 234 -7.02 13.29 -11.42
N SER A 235 -6.57 13.00 -10.19
CA SER A 235 -7.35 13.28 -8.97
C SER A 235 -7.67 14.76 -8.82
N SER A 236 -6.70 15.66 -9.09
CA SER A 236 -6.91 17.10 -9.10
C SER A 236 -7.96 17.52 -10.14
N SER A 237 -7.88 16.99 -11.37
CA SER A 237 -8.86 17.27 -12.42
C SER A 237 -10.28 16.84 -12.02
N ILE A 238 -10.43 15.68 -11.38
CA ILE A 238 -11.74 15.21 -10.87
C ILE A 238 -12.28 16.18 -9.82
N ARG A 239 -11.45 16.60 -8.86
CA ARG A 239 -11.86 17.54 -7.80
C ARG A 239 -12.27 18.90 -8.36
N GLU A 240 -11.55 19.43 -9.35
CA GLU A 240 -11.90 20.68 -10.03
C GLU A 240 -13.26 20.58 -10.74
N ARG A 241 -13.51 19.50 -11.49
CA ARG A 241 -14.80 19.27 -12.14
C ARG A 241 -15.94 19.17 -11.13
N ALA A 242 -15.71 18.51 -10.00
CA ALA A 242 -16.69 18.40 -8.93
C ALA A 242 -17.01 19.77 -8.32
N ALA A 243 -16.00 20.59 -8.01
CA ALA A 243 -16.18 21.93 -7.46
C ALA A 243 -17.02 22.83 -8.39
N CYS A 244 -16.77 22.80 -9.70
CA CYS A 244 -17.56 23.56 -10.67
C CYS A 244 -19.04 23.16 -10.74
N ARG A 245 -19.39 21.91 -10.37
CA ARG A 245 -20.79 21.44 -10.35
C ARG A 245 -21.57 21.96 -9.14
N TYR A 246 -20.90 22.32 -8.04
CA TYR A 246 -21.53 22.81 -6.80
C TYR A 246 -21.59 24.34 -6.70
N THR A 247 -21.00 25.07 -7.64
CA THR A 247 -21.04 26.54 -7.69
C THR A 247 -22.13 27.10 -8.61
N VAL A 248 -23.24 26.36 -8.80
CA VAL A 248 -24.41 26.77 -9.58
C VAL A 248 -25.60 27.02 -8.67
#